data_AF-A0AAD4FCX8-F1
#
_entry.id   AF-A0AAD4FCX8-F1
#
_cell.length_a   1.000
_cell.length_b   1.000
_cell.length_c   1.000
_cell.angle_alpha   90.00
_cell.angle_beta   90.00
_cell.angle_gamma   90.00
#
_symmetry.space_group_name_H-M   'P 1'
#
loop_
_entity.id
_entity.type
_entity.pdbx_description
1 polymer ?
#
loop_
_entity_poly.entity_id
_entity_poly.type
_entity_poly.pdbx_seq_one_letter_code
_entity_poly.pdbx_strand_id
1 'polypeptide(L)'
;MPGFNSFLLGHGRFSAAIQESTPPDSDDEFETEASRKRRLQQERRRARQVSRIYGAVMTRKDTEQILEMLKRLKSDIDAQIESFHDMGVASSEKERKEGIGEFTVRSQLILKNSMKVSDQFENAHGAAQILSEAFIDLSKAMVGAFQGNGKVDVQDVQGVVAVYQRQIKKPLDDAIKELGKGLGRKDGWSDPE
;
A
#
# COMPACT_ATOMS: atom_id res chain seq x y z
N MET A 1 17.78 -66.16 -7.79
CA MET A 1 18.50 -64.99 -7.28
C MET A 1 17.79 -63.73 -7.77
N PRO A 2 17.64 -62.68 -6.95
CA PRO A 2 16.58 -62.51 -5.94
C PRO A 2 15.76 -61.23 -6.22
N GLY A 3 14.65 -60.92 -5.55
CA GLY A 3 14.04 -61.55 -4.40
C GLY A 3 12.66 -60.92 -4.13
N PHE A 4 11.67 -61.78 -3.91
CA PHE A 4 10.41 -61.43 -3.27
C PHE A 4 10.42 -62.16 -1.93
N ASN A 5 10.73 -61.43 -0.86
CA ASN A 5 10.43 -61.81 0.52
C ASN A 5 9.33 -60.85 0.96
N SER A 6 8.08 -61.29 1.13
CA SER A 6 7.58 -62.14 2.22
C SER A 6 7.16 -61.33 3.44
N PHE A 7 5.88 -61.51 3.79
CA PHE A 7 5.30 -61.56 5.14
C PHE A 7 4.94 -60.21 5.80
N LEU A 8 3.64 -59.90 5.88
CA LEU A 8 2.70 -60.26 6.96
C LEU A 8 2.92 -59.44 8.22
N LEU A 9 1.98 -58.51 8.47
CA LEU A 9 1.45 -58.05 9.76
C LEU A 9 0.86 -56.66 9.45
N GLY A 10 -0.44 -56.39 9.50
CA GLY A 10 -1.61 -57.10 9.98
C GLY A 10 -2.72 -56.05 9.98
N HIS A 11 -3.95 -56.49 9.72
CA HIS A 11 -5.24 -55.87 10.07
C HIS A 11 -5.36 -54.33 10.03
N GLY A 12 -6.23 -53.72 9.25
CA GLY A 12 -7.57 -54.14 8.92
C GLY A 12 -8.38 -52.88 8.58
N ARG A 13 -9.42 -53.07 7.79
CA ARG A 13 -10.26 -52.04 7.20
C ARG A 13 -10.91 -51.13 8.24
N PHE A 14 -11.03 -49.86 7.83
CA PHE A 14 -12.12 -48.94 8.12
C PHE A 14 -13.36 -49.56 8.78
N SER A 15 -13.77 -48.99 9.91
CA SER A 15 -15.17 -48.83 10.30
C SER A 15 -15.30 -47.59 11.17
N ALA A 16 -16.25 -46.74 10.78
CA ALA A 16 -16.59 -45.49 11.43
C ALA A 16 -17.18 -45.71 12.83
N ALA A 17 -16.89 -44.78 13.75
CA ALA A 17 -17.73 -44.50 14.91
C ALA A 17 -17.57 -43.02 15.29
N ILE A 18 -18.70 -42.33 15.35
CA ILE A 18 -18.91 -40.98 15.86
C ILE A 18 -18.86 -41.05 17.40
N GLN A 19 -18.28 -40.03 18.05
CA GLN A 19 -18.45 -39.50 19.42
C GLN A 19 -17.07 -39.00 19.91
N GLU A 20 -16.89 -37.83 20.52
CA GLU A 20 -17.79 -36.86 21.11
C GLU A 20 -17.06 -35.52 21.14
N SER A 21 -17.82 -34.43 20.93
CA SER A 21 -17.38 -33.07 21.16
C SER A 21 -17.05 -32.86 22.64
N THR A 22 -15.78 -32.61 22.94
CA THR A 22 -15.39 -31.79 24.10
C THR A 22 -14.74 -30.54 23.52
N PRO A 23 -15.36 -29.35 23.62
CA PRO A 23 -14.61 -28.13 23.40
C PRO A 23 -13.60 -28.03 24.55
N PRO A 24 -12.28 -27.89 24.31
CA PRO A 24 -11.44 -27.45 25.41
C PRO A 24 -11.90 -26.05 25.79
N ASP A 25 -12.01 -25.88 27.10
CA ASP A 25 -12.63 -24.75 27.76
C ASP A 25 -12.15 -23.40 27.24
N SER A 26 -13.03 -22.42 27.36
CA SER A 26 -12.74 -21.01 27.26
C SER A 26 -11.63 -20.64 28.25
N ASP A 27 -10.38 -20.74 27.82
CA ASP A 27 -9.27 -20.06 28.44
C ASP A 27 -8.97 -18.82 27.59
N ASP A 28 -9.09 -17.65 28.22
CA ASP A 28 -8.25 -16.50 27.93
C ASP A 28 -6.77 -16.98 27.99
N GLU A 29 -6.30 -17.63 26.92
CA GLU A 29 -4.92 -18.09 26.83
C GLU A 29 -4.03 -16.84 26.78
N PHE A 30 -3.53 -16.47 27.94
CA PHE A 30 -2.41 -15.56 28.07
C PHE A 30 -1.31 -16.00 27.09
N GLU A 31 -1.01 -15.15 26.11
CA GLU A 31 0.07 -15.36 25.16
C GLU A 31 1.34 -15.85 25.89
N THR A 32 1.66 -17.14 25.75
CA THR A 32 2.90 -17.68 26.28
C THR A 32 4.10 -17.03 25.57
N GLU A 33 5.21 -16.80 26.28
CA GLU A 33 6.43 -16.22 25.69
C GLU A 33 6.91 -17.00 24.46
N ALA A 34 6.70 -18.32 24.44
CA ALA A 34 7.03 -19.19 23.31
C ALA A 34 6.14 -18.94 22.07
N SER A 35 4.84 -18.68 22.25
CA SER A 35 3.94 -18.34 21.14
C SER A 35 4.28 -16.96 20.57
N ARG A 36 4.55 -15.97 21.43
CA ARG A 36 5.07 -14.64 21.03
C ARG A 36 6.36 -14.73 20.24
N LYS A 37 7.32 -15.53 20.69
CA LYS A 37 8.63 -15.67 20.04
C LYS A 37 8.50 -16.33 18.66
N ARG A 38 7.64 -17.34 18.52
CA ARG A 38 7.31 -17.94 17.21
C ARG A 38 6.59 -16.95 16.30
N ARG A 39 5.65 -16.16 16.83
CA ARG A 39 4.97 -15.08 16.09
C ARG A 39 5.96 -14.06 15.54
N LEU A 40 6.82 -13.52 16.41
CA LEU A 40 7.88 -12.57 16.06
C LEU A 40 8.87 -13.14 15.02
N GLN A 41 9.20 -14.42 15.11
CA GLN A 41 10.11 -15.05 14.17
C GLN A 41 9.45 -15.29 12.80
N GLN A 42 8.15 -15.58 12.77
CA GLN A 42 7.36 -15.65 11.55
C GLN A 42 7.18 -14.26 10.93
N GLU A 43 6.84 -13.23 11.70
CA GLU A 43 6.81 -11.82 11.26
C GLU A 43 8.16 -11.39 10.66
N ARG A 44 9.28 -11.73 11.31
CA ARG A 44 10.63 -11.45 10.79
C ARG A 44 10.95 -12.18 9.49
N ARG A 45 10.40 -13.38 9.24
CA ARG A 45 10.55 -14.07 7.96
C ARG A 45 9.66 -13.44 6.88
N ARG A 46 8.44 -13.03 7.25
CA ARG A 46 7.45 -12.34 6.39
C ARG A 46 7.94 -10.97 5.92
N ALA A 47 8.50 -10.19 6.84
CA ALA A 47 9.06 -8.89 6.55
C ALA A 47 10.24 -8.91 5.56
N ARG A 48 10.94 -10.04 5.39
CA ARG A 48 12.08 -10.15 4.46
C ARG A 48 11.68 -10.04 2.97
N GLN A 49 10.44 -10.34 2.60
CA GLN A 49 10.00 -10.17 1.20
C GLN A 49 9.70 -8.70 0.88
N VAL A 50 9.00 -8.00 1.77
CA VAL A 50 8.73 -6.56 1.64
C VAL A 50 10.02 -5.76 1.86
N SER A 51 10.88 -6.18 2.79
CA SER A 51 12.20 -5.59 3.06
C SER A 51 13.20 -5.73 1.92
N ARG A 52 13.05 -6.73 1.03
CA ARG A 52 13.86 -6.79 -0.19
C ARG A 52 13.47 -5.73 -1.23
N ILE A 53 12.19 -5.36 -1.28
CA ILE A 53 11.66 -4.39 -2.26
C ILE A 53 11.86 -2.97 -1.71
N TYR A 54 11.55 -2.77 -0.43
CA TYR A 54 11.46 -1.44 0.18
C TYR A 54 12.54 -1.19 1.25
N GLY A 55 13.55 -2.04 1.37
CA GLY A 55 14.67 -1.86 2.32
C GLY A 55 14.28 -1.96 3.81
N ALA A 56 13.00 -1.98 4.15
CA ALA A 56 12.47 -1.94 5.51
C ALA A 56 11.69 -3.21 5.88
N VAL A 57 11.88 -3.68 7.12
CA VAL A 57 11.11 -4.80 7.71
C VAL A 57 9.70 -4.29 8.03
N MET A 58 8.72 -4.60 7.18
CA MET A 58 7.32 -4.18 7.37
C MET A 58 6.43 -5.33 7.85
N THR A 59 5.45 -5.03 8.70
CA THR A 59 4.40 -6.00 9.05
C THR A 59 3.31 -6.06 7.97
N ARG A 60 2.44 -7.08 8.02
CA ARG A 60 1.26 -7.17 7.12
C ARG A 60 0.38 -5.92 7.25
N LYS A 61 0.11 -5.55 8.50
CA LYS A 61 -0.75 -4.41 8.84
C LYS A 61 -0.17 -3.12 8.29
N ASP A 62 1.14 -2.90 8.42
CA ASP A 62 1.80 -1.71 7.84
C ASP A 62 1.68 -1.72 6.31
N THR A 63 1.86 -2.89 5.69
CA THR A 63 1.76 -3.06 4.23
C THR A 63 0.34 -2.76 3.73
N GLU A 64 -0.69 -3.24 4.44
CA GLU A 64 -2.10 -2.97 4.14
C GLU A 64 -2.44 -1.49 4.33
N GLN A 65 -1.99 -0.87 5.42
CA GLN A 65 -2.19 0.55 5.69
C GLN A 65 -1.54 1.43 4.61
N ILE A 66 -0.31 1.13 4.21
CA ILE A 66 0.38 1.88 3.15
C ILE A 66 -0.31 1.67 1.80
N LEU A 67 -0.72 0.44 1.48
CA LEU A 67 -1.47 0.17 0.26
C LEU A 67 -2.77 0.98 0.21
N GLU A 68 -3.49 1.07 1.33
CA GLU A 68 -4.70 1.89 1.43
C GLU A 68 -4.39 3.39 1.27
N MET A 69 -3.34 3.89 1.92
CA MET A 69 -2.89 5.28 1.76
C MET A 69 -2.55 5.60 0.30
N LEU A 70 -1.84 4.71 -0.41
CA LEU A 70 -1.49 4.89 -1.81
C LEU A 70 -2.72 4.89 -2.73
N LYS A 71 -3.70 4.01 -2.47
CA LYS A 71 -4.97 3.99 -3.22
C LYS A 71 -5.77 5.27 -3.03
N ARG A 72 -5.84 5.78 -1.79
CA ARG A 72 -6.49 7.07 -1.49
C ARG A 72 -5.78 8.21 -2.20
N LEU A 73 -4.46 8.26 -2.12
CA LEU A 73 -3.64 9.26 -2.82
C LEU A 73 -3.86 9.23 -4.33
N LYS A 74 -3.96 8.05 -4.94
CA LYS A 74 -4.29 7.91 -6.36
C LYS A 74 -5.64 8.53 -6.68
N SER A 75 -6.66 8.22 -5.89
CA SER A 75 -8.01 8.79 -6.06
C SER A 75 -8.00 10.31 -5.96
N ASP A 76 -7.26 10.87 -4.99
CA ASP A 76 -7.15 12.33 -4.80
C ASP A 76 -6.47 12.98 -6.02
N ILE A 77 -5.43 12.36 -6.55
CA ILE A 77 -4.72 12.84 -7.75
C ILE A 77 -5.62 12.79 -8.99
N ASP A 78 -6.34 11.68 -9.20
CA ASP A 78 -7.27 11.55 -10.32
C ASP A 78 -8.37 12.64 -10.25
N ALA A 79 -8.89 12.91 -9.06
CA ALA A 79 -9.87 13.99 -8.83
C ALA A 79 -9.28 15.40 -9.08
N GLN A 80 -7.99 15.64 -8.82
CA GLN A 80 -7.35 16.92 -9.16
C GLN A 80 -7.18 17.10 -10.67
N ILE A 81 -6.84 16.04 -11.39
CA ILE A 81 -6.72 16.07 -12.85
C ILE A 81 -8.08 16.41 -13.48
N GLU A 82 -9.15 15.80 -12.98
CA GLU A 82 -10.53 16.09 -13.42
C GLU A 82 -10.96 17.52 -13.07
N SER A 83 -10.72 17.97 -11.84
CA SER A 83 -11.01 19.35 -11.42
C SER A 83 -10.32 20.41 -12.29
N PHE A 84 -9.08 20.15 -12.72
CA PHE A 84 -8.40 21.04 -13.68
C PHE A 84 -9.03 21.02 -15.07
N HIS A 85 -9.45 19.85 -15.55
CA HIS A 85 -10.18 19.75 -16.81
C HIS A 85 -11.46 20.59 -16.77
N ASP A 86 -12.25 20.47 -15.71
CA ASP A 86 -13.50 21.23 -15.54
C ASP A 86 -13.24 22.75 -15.47
N MET A 87 -12.18 23.16 -14.78
CA MET A 87 -11.72 24.55 -14.74
C MET A 87 -11.34 25.08 -16.13
N GLY A 88 -10.72 24.24 -16.97
CA GLY A 88 -10.37 24.58 -18.35
C GLY A 88 -11.58 24.81 -19.26
N VAL A 89 -12.71 24.15 -18.97
CA VAL A 89 -13.98 24.25 -19.73
C VAL A 89 -14.94 25.29 -19.13
N ALA A 90 -14.63 25.83 -17.94
CA ALA A 90 -15.46 26.83 -17.27
C ALA A 90 -15.67 28.09 -18.11
N SER A 91 -16.91 28.56 -18.15
CA SER A 91 -17.34 29.64 -19.05
C SER A 91 -17.08 31.03 -18.46
N SER A 92 -17.11 31.15 -17.13
CA SER A 92 -16.92 32.43 -16.43
C SER A 92 -15.59 32.52 -15.69
N GLU A 93 -15.09 33.75 -15.52
CA GLU A 93 -13.92 34.03 -14.68
C GLU A 93 -14.16 33.68 -13.21
N LYS A 94 -15.41 33.81 -12.74
CA LYS A 94 -15.80 33.46 -11.37
C LYS A 94 -15.66 31.96 -11.11
N GLU A 95 -16.21 31.12 -11.97
CA GLU A 95 -16.09 29.65 -11.87
C GLU A 95 -14.62 29.20 -11.91
N ARG A 96 -13.80 29.82 -12.78
CA ARG A 96 -12.36 29.54 -12.81
C ARG A 96 -11.67 29.89 -11.49
N LYS A 97 -11.99 31.04 -10.89
CA LYS A 97 -11.41 31.45 -9.59
C LYS A 97 -11.84 30.53 -8.45
N GLU A 98 -13.09 30.11 -8.43
CA GLU A 98 -13.60 29.14 -7.44
C GLU A 98 -12.89 27.79 -7.59
N GLY A 99 -12.74 27.31 -8.82
CA GLY A 99 -11.99 26.08 -9.13
C GLY A 99 -10.52 26.15 -8.70
N ILE A 100 -9.84 27.27 -8.92
CA ILE A 100 -8.44 27.48 -8.46
C ILE A 100 -8.36 27.42 -6.93
N GLY A 101 -9.32 28.03 -6.23
CA GLY A 101 -9.38 28.01 -4.77
C GLY A 101 -9.53 26.58 -4.23
N GLU A 102 -10.45 25.81 -4.80
CA GLU A 102 -10.65 24.40 -4.42
C GLU A 102 -9.44 23.53 -4.75
N PHE A 103 -8.85 23.70 -5.94
CA PHE A 103 -7.63 23.01 -6.36
C PHE A 103 -6.49 23.25 -5.37
N THR A 104 -6.32 24.51 -4.93
CA THR A 104 -5.28 24.90 -3.98
C THR A 104 -5.41 24.14 -2.65
N VAL A 105 -6.62 24.13 -2.07
CA VAL A 105 -6.88 23.45 -0.78
C VAL A 105 -6.64 21.95 -0.89
N ARG A 106 -7.13 21.31 -1.97
CA ARG A 106 -6.96 19.87 -2.19
C ARG A 106 -5.50 19.50 -2.46
N SER A 107 -4.78 20.31 -3.22
CA SER A 107 -3.34 20.11 -3.47
C SER A 107 -2.50 20.15 -2.19
N GLN A 108 -2.82 21.04 -1.24
CA GLN A 108 -2.15 21.05 0.07
C GLN A 108 -2.39 19.76 0.87
N LEU A 109 -3.61 19.20 0.79
CA LEU A 109 -3.92 17.92 1.43
C LEU A 109 -3.14 16.75 0.80
N ILE A 110 -3.06 16.72 -0.52
CA ILE A 110 -2.27 15.74 -1.27
C ILE A 110 -0.80 15.83 -0.88
N LEU A 111 -0.24 17.04 -0.82
CA LEU A 111 1.16 17.24 -0.41
C LEU A 111 1.43 16.65 0.98
N LYS A 112 0.54 16.93 1.94
CA LYS A 112 0.64 16.37 3.30
C LYS A 112 0.58 14.84 3.30
N ASN A 113 -0.26 14.24 2.46
CA ASN A 113 -0.37 12.79 2.35
C ASN A 113 0.85 12.18 1.65
N SER A 114 1.36 12.82 0.58
CA SER A 114 2.58 12.43 -0.12
C SER A 114 3.80 12.45 0.79
N MET A 115 3.94 13.45 1.67
CA MET A 115 5.04 13.48 2.66
C MET A 115 4.97 12.28 3.61
N LYS A 116 3.78 11.99 4.17
CA LYS A 116 3.61 10.80 5.03
C LYS A 116 3.96 9.50 4.32
N VAL A 117 3.63 9.38 3.03
CA VAL A 117 3.96 8.21 2.23
C VAL A 117 5.48 8.16 1.97
N SER A 118 6.11 9.29 1.66
CA SER A 118 7.55 9.39 1.42
C SER A 118 8.35 8.95 2.66
N ASP A 119 7.94 9.36 3.87
CA ASP A 119 8.56 8.93 5.14
C ASP A 119 8.53 7.40 5.31
N GLN A 120 7.46 6.73 4.86
CA GLN A 120 7.35 5.26 4.92
C GLN A 120 8.28 4.56 3.91
N PHE A 121 8.76 5.29 2.90
CA PHE A 121 9.62 4.80 1.83
C PHE A 121 11.03 5.41 1.85
N GLU A 122 11.46 6.05 2.95
CA GLU A 122 12.75 6.74 3.05
C GLU A 122 13.94 5.84 2.68
N ASN A 123 13.85 4.53 2.95
CA ASN A 123 14.87 3.53 2.63
C ASN A 123 14.46 2.58 1.48
N ALA A 124 13.46 2.95 0.69
CA ALA A 124 12.92 2.09 -0.35
C ALA A 124 13.77 2.06 -1.63
N HIS A 125 13.60 0.99 -2.40
CA HIS A 125 14.23 0.82 -3.70
C HIS A 125 13.17 0.63 -4.81
N GLY A 126 13.59 0.77 -6.06
CA GLY A 126 12.72 0.53 -7.22
C GLY A 126 11.59 1.56 -7.34
N ALA A 127 10.35 1.10 -7.55
CA ALA A 127 9.20 1.97 -7.83
C ALA A 127 8.91 2.97 -6.70
N ALA A 128 9.14 2.60 -5.44
CA ALA A 128 8.92 3.50 -4.31
C ALA A 128 9.95 4.62 -4.21
N GLN A 129 11.21 4.37 -4.59
CA GLN A 129 12.22 5.43 -4.66
C GLN A 129 11.82 6.47 -5.70
N ILE A 130 11.45 6.02 -6.90
CA ILE A 130 10.98 6.88 -8.00
C ILE A 130 9.74 7.66 -7.57
N LEU A 131 8.81 7.02 -6.85
CA LEU A 131 7.62 7.67 -6.31
C LEU A 131 7.97 8.76 -5.28
N SER A 132 8.93 8.50 -4.40
CA SER A 132 9.41 9.47 -3.41
C SER A 132 10.03 10.70 -4.07
N GLU A 133 10.88 10.49 -5.08
CA GLU A 133 11.45 11.56 -5.90
C GLU A 133 10.37 12.39 -6.62
N ALA A 134 9.36 11.72 -7.18
CA ALA A 134 8.23 12.39 -7.83
C ALA A 134 7.41 13.25 -6.85
N PHE A 135 7.28 12.86 -5.58
CA PHE A 135 6.63 13.69 -4.55
C PHE A 135 7.46 14.91 -4.17
N ILE A 136 8.79 14.81 -4.19
CA ILE A 136 9.66 15.98 -4.00
C ILE A 136 9.45 16.98 -5.14
N ASP A 137 9.38 16.51 -6.38
CA ASP A 137 9.16 17.38 -7.54
C ASP A 137 7.76 18.00 -7.54
N LEU A 138 6.75 17.27 -7.09
CA LEU A 138 5.42 17.83 -6.81
C LEU A 138 5.47 18.91 -5.75
N SER A 139 6.21 18.70 -4.66
CA SER A 139 6.39 19.71 -3.63
C SER A 139 7.02 20.98 -4.21
N LYS A 140 8.01 20.87 -5.08
CA LYS A 140 8.63 22.03 -5.75
C LYS A 140 7.65 22.73 -6.68
N ALA A 141 6.91 21.98 -7.50
CA ALA A 141 5.93 22.53 -8.42
C ALA A 141 4.81 23.27 -7.68
N MET A 142 4.31 22.69 -6.59
CA MET A 142 3.36 23.34 -5.71
C MET A 142 3.94 24.58 -5.05
N VAL A 143 5.13 24.50 -4.45
CA VAL A 143 5.78 25.67 -3.84
C VAL A 143 5.97 26.79 -4.88
N GLY A 144 6.39 26.47 -6.10
CA GLY A 144 6.48 27.43 -7.19
C GLY A 144 5.14 28.06 -7.56
N ALA A 145 4.08 27.25 -7.69
CA ALA A 145 2.72 27.70 -7.95
C ALA A 145 2.15 28.59 -6.83
N PHE A 146 2.58 28.38 -5.58
CA PHE A 146 2.09 29.13 -4.42
C PHE A 146 3.04 30.28 -4.00
N GLN A 147 4.28 30.33 -4.48
CA GLN A 147 5.25 31.40 -4.23
C GLN A 147 5.13 32.50 -5.31
N GLY A 148 4.15 33.37 -5.13
CA GLY A 148 3.97 34.58 -5.93
C GLY A 148 2.67 35.27 -5.56
N ASN A 149 2.73 36.34 -4.75
CA ASN A 149 1.58 37.18 -4.35
C ASN A 149 0.31 36.45 -3.84
N GLY A 150 0.39 35.15 -3.50
CA GLY A 150 -0.75 34.32 -3.11
C GLY A 150 -1.79 34.07 -4.20
N LYS A 151 -1.46 34.31 -5.48
CA LYS A 151 -2.39 34.11 -6.61
C LYS A 151 -1.87 33.01 -7.51
N VAL A 152 -2.42 31.82 -7.31
CA VAL A 152 -2.28 30.69 -8.23
C VAL A 152 -3.06 31.03 -9.50
N ASP A 153 -2.45 30.84 -10.67
CA ASP A 153 -3.16 30.96 -11.94
C ASP A 153 -3.35 29.60 -12.63
N VAL A 154 -4.00 29.61 -13.81
CA VAL A 154 -4.28 28.38 -14.56
C VAL A 154 -3.00 27.72 -15.09
N GLN A 155 -1.96 28.48 -15.40
CA GLN A 155 -0.67 27.94 -15.88
C GLN A 155 0.06 27.22 -14.74
N ASP A 156 0.01 27.79 -13.53
CA ASP A 156 0.54 27.16 -12.32
C ASP A 156 -0.13 25.82 -12.04
N VAL A 157 -1.48 25.79 -12.10
CA VAL A 157 -2.27 24.56 -11.95
C VAL A 157 -1.90 23.54 -13.02
N GLN A 158 -1.72 23.97 -14.27
CA GLN A 158 -1.30 23.11 -15.37
C GLN A 158 0.07 22.47 -15.11
N GLY A 159 1.01 23.23 -14.52
CA GLY A 159 2.32 22.74 -14.11
C GLY A 159 2.21 21.62 -13.08
N VAL A 160 1.38 21.79 -12.06
CA VAL A 160 1.13 20.77 -11.03
C VAL A 160 0.49 19.51 -11.64
N VAL A 161 -0.50 19.67 -12.51
CA VAL A 161 -1.17 18.55 -13.20
C VAL A 161 -0.21 17.78 -14.10
N ALA A 162 0.71 18.46 -14.78
CA ALA A 162 1.72 17.81 -15.60
C ALA A 162 2.63 16.90 -14.76
N VAL A 163 2.98 17.30 -13.53
CA VAL A 163 3.74 16.46 -12.60
C VAL A 163 2.94 15.23 -12.18
N TYR A 164 1.66 15.39 -11.82
CA TYR A 164 0.79 14.26 -11.50
C TYR A 164 0.76 13.21 -12.62
N GLN A 165 0.53 13.65 -13.87
CA GLN A 165 0.39 12.76 -15.02
C GLN A 165 1.71 12.09 -15.42
N ARG A 166 2.81 12.85 -15.46
CA ARG A 166 4.08 12.37 -16.03
C ARG A 166 4.94 11.62 -15.02
N GLN A 167 4.97 12.10 -13.78
CA GLN A 167 5.96 11.66 -12.80
C GLN A 167 5.36 10.80 -11.70
N ILE A 168 4.09 11.00 -11.33
CA ILE A 168 3.52 10.33 -10.14
C ILE A 168 2.65 9.14 -10.50
N LYS A 169 1.73 9.29 -11.46
CA LYS A 169 0.68 8.29 -11.71
C LYS A 169 1.24 6.89 -11.98
N LYS A 170 2.25 6.78 -12.84
CA LYS A 170 2.87 5.49 -13.17
C LYS A 170 3.65 4.87 -11.99
N PRO A 171 4.59 5.57 -11.33
CA PRO A 171 5.26 5.01 -10.14
C PRO A 171 4.28 4.66 -9.00
N LEU A 172 3.20 5.42 -8.85
CA LEU A 172 2.15 5.14 -7.87
C LEU A 172 1.42 3.84 -8.19
N ASP A 173 1.03 3.63 -9.45
CA ASP A 173 0.41 2.39 -9.91
C ASP A 173 1.34 1.18 -9.75
N ASP A 174 2.63 1.35 -10.06
CA ASP A 174 3.64 0.30 -9.89
C ASP A 174 3.82 -0.06 -8.41
N ALA A 175 3.92 0.94 -7.52
CA ALA A 175 4.00 0.72 -6.07
C ALA A 175 2.76 0.01 -5.51
N ILE A 176 1.55 0.42 -5.91
CA ILE A 176 0.29 -0.25 -5.52
C ILE A 176 0.29 -1.71 -5.97
N LYS A 177 0.74 -1.98 -7.20
CA LYS A 177 0.80 -3.32 -7.78
C LYS A 177 1.83 -4.19 -7.07
N GLU A 178 3.01 -3.67 -6.77
CA GLU A 178 4.07 -4.39 -6.07
C GLU A 178 3.67 -4.75 -4.64
N LEU A 179 3.12 -3.80 -3.87
CA LEU A 179 2.57 -4.07 -2.53
C LEU A 179 1.41 -5.06 -2.58
N GLY A 180 0.50 -4.91 -3.55
CA GLY A 180 -0.61 -5.85 -3.75
C GLY A 180 -0.14 -7.27 -4.07
N LYS A 181 0.90 -7.42 -4.89
CA LYS A 181 1.55 -8.73 -5.13
C LYS A 181 2.23 -9.27 -3.87
N GLY A 182 2.84 -8.40 -3.07
CA GLY A 182 3.44 -8.75 -1.77
C GLY A 182 2.43 -9.36 -0.80
N LEU A 183 1.19 -8.84 -0.79
CA LEU A 183 0.08 -9.37 0.00
C LEU A 183 -0.58 -10.62 -0.61
N GLY A 184 -0.71 -10.69 -1.95
CA GLY A 184 -1.50 -11.72 -2.63
C GLY A 184 -0.83 -13.10 -2.81
N ARG A 185 0.45 -13.26 -2.49
CA ARG A 185 1.13 -14.58 -2.52
C ARG A 185 0.68 -15.42 -1.32
N LYS A 186 -0.42 -16.16 -1.50
CA LYS A 186 -1.12 -16.99 -0.51
C LYS A 186 -0.26 -18.05 0.20
N ASP A 187 0.86 -18.49 -0.38
CA ASP A 187 1.74 -19.48 0.28
C ASP A 187 2.65 -18.85 1.37
N GLY A 188 2.63 -17.52 1.53
CA GLY A 188 3.47 -16.76 2.47
C GLY A 188 2.73 -16.06 3.61
N TRP A 189 1.40 -15.96 3.54
CA TRP A 189 0.58 -15.26 4.52
C TRP A 189 -0.72 -16.04 4.74
N SER A 190 -0.73 -16.97 5.69
CA SER A 190 -1.97 -17.43 6.29
C SER A 190 -2.33 -16.48 7.44
N ASP A 191 -3.50 -15.85 7.33
CA ASP A 191 -4.21 -15.41 8.53
C ASP A 191 -4.62 -16.66 9.30
N PRO A 192 -4.41 -16.73 10.62
CA PRO A 192 -5.09 -17.73 11.41
C PRO A 192 -6.57 -17.32 11.53
N GLU A 193 -7.47 -18.24 11.14
CA GLU A 193 -8.79 -18.36 11.79
C GLU A 193 -8.62 -18.81 13.24
#